data_AF-A0A2D5VMS3-F1
#
_entry.id   AF-A0A2D5VMS3-F1
#
_cell.length_a   1.000
_cell.length_b   1.000
_cell.length_c   1.000
_cell.angle_alpha   90.00
_cell.angle_beta   90.00
_cell.angle_gamma   90.00
#
_symmetry.space_group_name_H-M   'P 1'
#
loop_
_entity.id
_entity.type
_entity.pdbx_description
1 polymer ?
#
loop_
_entity_poly.entity_id
_entity_poly.type
_entity_poly.pdbx_seq_one_letter_code
_entity_poly.pdbx_strand_id
1 'polypeptide(L)'
;MYKIADMQDYRKSNAGSASNWMNDLASILEGRYHDDESVQQLLMLATQVTGLSNVSVAVPDSPSRFKAQFCSTGISNGVYSFAVQHALCRQFESKEWLVIREGSERPEHFDPQLESLSGNLRCLLVPLTLRQSVMAVMVVDLRGQTPESLDLGTIRFIGAQIASILATQVVPNFKTLYARPYQRVQENELDDIFAAIDKCNGNKTMAAKVLGLTPRQLRYRLSKLGETATEEA
;
A
#
# COMPACT_ATOMS: atom_id res chain seq x y z
N MET A 1 25.31 25.69 -26.34
CA MET A 1 25.55 26.49 -25.13
C MET A 1 24.41 26.19 -24.17
N TYR A 2 24.64 25.38 -23.13
CA TYR A 2 23.60 25.06 -22.14
C TYR A 2 23.42 26.26 -21.21
N LYS A 3 22.18 26.71 -20.99
CA LYS A 3 21.88 27.69 -19.94
C LYS A 3 21.98 26.96 -18.59
N ILE A 4 22.94 27.38 -17.77
CA ILE A 4 23.04 26.95 -16.37
C ILE A 4 21.77 27.47 -15.67
N ALA A 5 21.11 26.61 -14.90
CA ALA A 5 19.96 27.01 -14.09
C ALA A 5 20.47 27.93 -12.96
N ASP A 6 20.40 29.24 -13.20
CA ASP A 6 20.82 30.25 -12.24
C ASP A 6 19.71 30.42 -11.19
N MET A 7 19.90 29.83 -10.01
CA MET A 7 18.98 29.99 -8.88
C MET A 7 19.19 31.38 -8.26
N GLN A 8 18.42 32.36 -8.72
CA GLN A 8 18.42 33.69 -8.09
C GLN A 8 17.70 33.64 -6.74
N ASP A 9 18.36 34.15 -5.69
CA ASP A 9 17.81 34.28 -4.34
C ASP A 9 16.70 35.34 -4.28
N TYR A 10 15.46 34.94 -4.59
CA TYR A 10 14.27 35.75 -4.33
C TYR A 10 13.89 35.69 -2.83
N ARG A 11 14.75 36.17 -1.94
CA ARG A 11 14.38 36.33 -0.52
C ARG A 11 13.35 37.44 -0.36
N LYS A 12 12.07 37.09 -0.39
CA LYS A 12 11.04 37.80 0.36
C LYS A 12 10.77 37.06 1.65
N SER A 13 11.30 37.59 2.74
CA SER A 13 11.10 37.07 4.09
C SER A 13 9.70 37.42 4.58
N ASN A 14 8.83 36.43 4.67
CA ASN A 14 7.77 36.37 5.68
C ASN A 14 7.77 34.96 6.26
N ALA A 15 8.84 34.61 6.97
CA ALA A 15 8.92 33.38 7.74
C ALA A 15 8.19 33.58 9.06
N GLY A 16 6.85 33.60 9.02
CA GLY A 16 6.09 33.14 10.18
C GLY A 16 6.50 31.69 10.43
N SER A 17 6.89 31.36 11.66
CA SER A 17 7.44 30.07 12.09
C SER A 17 6.77 28.90 11.37
N ALA A 18 7.36 28.44 10.26
CA ALA A 18 6.89 27.26 9.56
C ALA A 18 7.06 26.12 10.55
N SER A 19 5.96 25.44 10.89
CA SER A 19 6.01 24.27 11.74
C SER A 19 7.08 23.31 11.19
N ASN A 20 7.98 22.84 12.05
CA ASN A 20 9.08 21.95 11.69
C ASN A 20 8.60 20.55 11.22
N TRP A 21 7.31 20.37 10.97
CA TRP A 21 6.70 19.10 10.56
C TRP A 21 7.26 18.57 9.23
N MET A 22 7.75 19.46 8.35
CA MET A 22 8.44 19.03 7.13
C MET A 22 9.78 18.34 7.45
N ASN A 23 10.46 18.74 8.52
CA ASN A 23 11.66 18.04 8.99
C ASN A 23 11.28 16.71 9.65
N ASP A 24 10.19 16.66 10.41
CA ASP A 24 9.68 15.42 11.00
C ASP A 24 9.29 14.43 9.90
N LEU A 25 8.60 14.90 8.85
CA LEU A 25 8.32 14.13 7.64
C LEU A 25 9.59 13.61 6.99
N ALA A 26 10.57 14.48 6.75
CA ALA A 26 11.85 14.08 6.14
C ALA A 26 12.53 13.00 6.98
N SER A 27 12.57 13.17 8.30
CA SER A 27 13.13 12.17 9.23
C SER A 27 12.40 10.83 9.16
N ILE A 28 11.06 10.82 9.05
CA ILE A 28 10.27 9.59 8.89
C ILE A 28 10.62 8.91 7.57
N LEU A 29 10.69 9.67 6.48
CA LEU A 29 10.95 9.12 5.15
C LEU A 29 12.40 8.63 4.98
N GLU A 30 13.38 9.33 5.55
CA GLU A 30 14.79 8.93 5.55
C GLU A 30 15.06 7.75 6.49
N GLY A 31 14.40 7.73 7.65
CA GLY A 31 14.48 6.66 8.65
C GLY A 31 13.66 5.41 8.29
N ARG A 32 13.02 5.41 7.12
CA ARG A 32 12.12 4.36 6.66
C ARG A 32 12.83 3.00 6.52
N TYR A 33 12.77 2.20 7.58
CA TYR A 33 13.27 0.82 7.61
C TYR A 33 12.12 -0.20 7.67
N HIS A 34 11.06 0.11 8.41
CA HIS A 34 9.81 -0.67 8.47
C HIS A 34 8.65 0.18 7.95
N ASP A 35 7.97 -0.32 6.92
CA ASP A 35 6.89 0.41 6.27
C ASP A 35 5.71 0.65 7.23
N ASP A 36 5.32 -0.35 8.02
CA ASP A 36 4.20 -0.26 8.97
C ASP A 36 4.43 0.82 10.04
N GLU A 37 5.66 0.90 10.57
CA GLU A 37 6.08 1.92 11.52
C GLU A 37 6.08 3.31 10.89
N SER A 38 6.55 3.41 9.64
CA SER A 38 6.59 4.67 8.90
C SER A 38 5.17 5.17 8.61
N VAL A 39 4.24 4.30 8.21
CA VAL A 39 2.83 4.65 8.04
C VAL A 39 2.22 5.14 9.35
N GLN A 40 2.51 4.45 10.47
CA GLN A 40 2.03 4.86 11.79
C GLN A 40 2.55 6.26 12.19
N GLN A 41 3.84 6.53 11.98
CA GLN A 41 4.44 7.84 12.25
C GLN A 41 3.84 8.94 11.37
N LEU A 42 3.58 8.66 10.09
CA LEU A 42 2.90 9.60 9.20
C LEU A 42 1.47 9.92 9.65
N LEU A 43 0.73 8.93 10.19
CA LEU A 43 -0.60 9.18 10.75
C LEU A 43 -0.55 10.02 12.03
N MET A 44 0.44 9.78 12.89
CA MET A 44 0.67 10.62 14.07
C MET A 44 1.02 12.06 13.66
N LEU A 45 1.91 12.22 12.68
CA LEU A 45 2.26 13.53 12.11
C LEU A 45 1.02 14.22 11.53
N ALA A 46 0.16 13.50 10.80
CA ALA A 46 -1.08 14.05 10.28
C ALA A 46 -1.94 14.64 11.40
N THR A 47 -2.20 13.89 12.48
CA THR A 47 -2.97 14.39 13.62
C THR A 47 -2.31 15.60 14.31
N GLN A 48 -0.98 15.60 14.43
CA GLN A 48 -0.23 16.70 15.04
C GLN A 48 -0.33 18.00 14.23
N VAL A 49 -0.21 17.92 12.90
CA VAL A 49 -0.20 19.11 12.03
C VAL A 49 -1.61 19.64 11.79
N THR A 50 -2.62 18.78 11.81
CA THR A 50 -4.01 19.14 11.46
C THR A 50 -4.92 19.34 12.68
N GLY A 51 -4.50 18.94 13.88
CA GLY A 51 -5.33 18.98 15.08
C GLY A 51 -6.41 17.89 15.14
N LEU A 52 -6.43 16.96 14.19
CA LEU A 52 -7.38 15.86 14.14
C LEU A 52 -7.19 14.91 15.32
N SER A 53 -8.30 14.39 15.86
CA SER A 53 -8.28 13.42 16.97
C SER A 53 -7.90 12.02 16.50
N ASN A 54 -8.29 11.63 15.28
CA ASN A 54 -8.04 10.30 14.76
C ASN A 54 -8.00 10.28 13.23
N VAL A 55 -7.01 9.58 12.69
CA VAL A 55 -6.92 9.23 11.27
C VAL A 55 -6.51 7.77 11.16
N SER A 56 -7.17 7.02 10.29
CA SER A 56 -6.85 5.62 10.03
C SER A 56 -6.70 5.33 8.55
N VAL A 57 -6.07 4.20 8.23
CA VAL A 57 -5.92 3.69 6.86
C VAL A 57 -6.73 2.40 6.73
N ALA A 58 -7.74 2.45 5.90
CA ALA A 58 -8.56 1.32 5.49
C ALA A 58 -7.92 0.59 4.31
N VAL A 59 -7.76 -0.71 4.43
CA VAL A 59 -7.30 -1.60 3.35
C VAL A 59 -8.33 -2.72 3.12
N PRO A 60 -8.45 -3.24 1.88
CA PRO A 60 -9.27 -4.41 1.62
C PRO A 60 -8.81 -5.60 2.47
N ASP A 61 -9.75 -6.26 3.15
CA ASP A 61 -9.52 -7.45 3.97
C ASP A 61 -10.12 -8.70 3.33
N SER A 62 -11.36 -8.58 2.87
CA SER A 62 -12.09 -9.59 2.11
C SER A 62 -13.01 -8.91 1.09
N PRO A 63 -13.69 -9.65 0.19
CA PRO A 63 -14.64 -9.05 -0.73
C PRO A 63 -15.64 -8.16 0.02
N SER A 64 -15.76 -6.90 -0.42
CA SER A 64 -16.65 -5.89 0.16
C SER A 64 -16.43 -5.58 1.65
N ARG A 65 -15.23 -5.84 2.18
CA ARG A 65 -14.89 -5.56 3.59
C ARG A 65 -13.51 -4.93 3.71
N PHE A 66 -13.44 -3.90 4.54
CA PHE A 66 -12.22 -3.18 4.84
C PHE A 66 -11.88 -3.29 6.32
N LYS A 67 -10.59 -3.31 6.63
CA LYS A 67 -10.09 -3.21 8.01
C LYS A 67 -9.31 -1.91 8.20
N ALA A 68 -9.36 -1.34 9.39
CA ALA A 68 -8.46 -0.27 9.80
C ALA A 68 -7.09 -0.88 10.10
N GLN A 69 -6.23 -1.01 9.08
CA GLN A 69 -4.91 -1.62 9.21
C GLN A 69 -4.00 -0.77 10.11
N PHE A 70 -4.06 0.55 9.92
CA PHE A 70 -3.28 1.54 10.68
C PHE A 70 -4.20 2.61 11.25
N CYS A 71 -3.86 3.16 12.41
CA CYS A 71 -4.68 4.15 13.12
C CYS A 71 -3.79 5.04 13.98
N SER A 72 -3.93 6.36 13.92
CA SER A 72 -3.10 7.30 14.69
C SER A 72 -3.18 7.07 16.21
N THR A 73 -4.28 6.50 16.70
CA THR A 73 -4.48 6.12 18.11
C THR A 73 -3.83 4.78 18.50
N GLY A 74 -3.14 4.11 17.57
CA GLY A 74 -2.46 2.83 17.82
C GLY A 74 -3.36 1.59 17.74
N ILE A 75 -4.65 1.75 17.40
CA ILE A 75 -5.56 0.61 17.19
C ILE A 75 -5.18 -0.12 15.89
N SER A 76 -4.78 -1.38 16.01
CA SER A 76 -4.52 -2.26 14.86
C SER A 76 -5.74 -3.13 14.54
N ASN A 77 -6.03 -3.31 13.24
CA ASN A 77 -7.12 -4.17 12.74
C ASN A 77 -8.52 -3.80 13.26
N GLY A 78 -8.78 -2.50 13.40
CA GLY A 78 -10.10 -2.00 13.82
C GLY A 78 -11.21 -2.29 12.79
N VAL A 79 -12.44 -2.43 13.27
CA VAL A 79 -13.62 -2.64 12.43
C VAL A 79 -14.37 -1.32 12.26
N TYR A 80 -14.60 -0.90 11.02
CA TYR A 80 -15.44 0.26 10.74
C TYR A 80 -16.93 -0.04 10.88
N SER A 81 -17.71 0.97 11.25
CA SER A 81 -19.18 0.87 11.25
C SER A 81 -19.74 0.59 9.86
N PHE A 82 -20.97 0.08 9.80
CA PHE A 82 -21.65 -0.26 8.54
C PHE A 82 -21.64 0.87 7.49
N ALA A 83 -22.00 2.11 7.87
CA ALA A 83 -22.00 3.27 6.98
C ALA A 83 -20.62 3.52 6.33
N VAL A 84 -19.55 3.41 7.11
CA VAL A 84 -18.18 3.60 6.64
C VAL A 84 -17.73 2.42 5.76
N GLN A 85 -18.06 1.17 6.12
CA GLN A 85 -17.76 0.00 5.29
C GLN A 85 -18.40 0.12 3.90
N HIS A 86 -19.68 0.50 3.84
CA HIS A 86 -20.39 0.68 2.57
C HIS A 86 -19.79 1.82 1.73
N ALA A 87 -19.42 2.93 2.37
CA ALA A 87 -18.74 4.04 1.70
C ALA A 87 -17.36 3.64 1.15
N LEU A 88 -16.59 2.85 1.90
CA LEU A 88 -15.27 2.36 1.48
C LEU A 88 -15.36 1.50 0.20
N CYS A 89 -16.34 0.59 0.11
CA CYS A 89 -16.57 -0.20 -1.09
C CYS A 89 -16.81 0.69 -2.32
N ARG A 90 -17.74 1.65 -2.22
CA ARG A 90 -18.04 2.61 -3.29
C ARG A 90 -16.80 3.43 -3.68
N GLN A 91 -16.06 3.92 -2.68
CA GLN A 91 -14.92 4.78 -2.92
C GLN A 91 -13.77 4.08 -3.64
N PHE A 92 -13.51 2.83 -3.27
CA PHE A 92 -12.41 2.08 -3.86
C PHE A 92 -12.60 1.88 -5.37
N GLU A 93 -13.86 1.82 -5.82
CA GLU A 93 -14.24 1.78 -7.23
C GLU A 93 -14.22 3.17 -7.89
N SER A 94 -14.80 4.19 -7.25
CA SER A 94 -14.99 5.52 -7.86
C SER A 94 -13.76 6.44 -7.78
N LYS A 95 -12.87 6.23 -6.81
CA LYS A 95 -11.70 7.09 -6.49
C LYS A 95 -12.08 8.52 -6.05
N GLU A 96 -13.35 8.76 -5.78
CA GLU A 96 -13.84 10.06 -5.34
C GLU A 96 -13.49 10.29 -3.87
N TRP A 97 -13.47 11.55 -3.43
CA TRP A 97 -13.52 11.82 -1.99
C TRP A 97 -14.97 11.70 -1.54
N LEU A 98 -15.19 11.07 -0.39
CA LEU A 98 -16.52 10.91 0.16
C LEU A 98 -16.58 11.49 1.56
N VAL A 99 -17.69 12.16 1.88
CA VAL A 99 -17.96 12.67 3.21
C VAL A 99 -19.19 11.99 3.79
N ILE A 100 -19.17 11.68 5.09
CA ILE A 100 -20.32 11.19 5.82
C ILE A 100 -20.67 12.23 6.86
N ARG A 101 -21.92 12.72 6.85
CA ARG A 101 -22.44 13.66 7.85
C ARG A 101 -22.78 12.97 9.16
N GLU A 102 -22.76 13.71 10.25
CA GLU A 102 -23.21 13.19 11.53
C GLU A 102 -24.70 12.82 11.47
N GLY A 103 -25.05 11.63 11.99
CA GLY A 103 -26.41 11.08 11.89
C GLY A 103 -26.81 10.52 10.51
N SER A 104 -25.94 10.58 9.50
CA SER A 104 -26.18 9.98 8.19
C SER A 104 -25.46 8.64 8.04
N GLU A 105 -26.10 7.70 7.33
CA GLU A 105 -25.47 6.46 6.86
C GLU A 105 -25.04 6.54 5.39
N ARG A 106 -25.43 7.59 4.66
CA ARG A 106 -25.15 7.75 3.24
C ARG A 106 -23.92 8.63 3.02
N PRO A 107 -22.94 8.18 2.23
CA PRO A 107 -21.83 9.01 1.81
C PRO A 107 -22.23 9.97 0.69
N GLU A 108 -21.81 11.22 0.82
CA GLU A 108 -21.91 12.28 -0.19
C GLU A 108 -20.59 12.38 -0.95
N HIS A 109 -20.65 12.70 -2.24
CA HIS A 109 -19.46 13.07 -3.01
C HIS A 109 -18.91 14.39 -2.46
N PHE A 110 -17.58 14.52 -2.46
CA PHE A 110 -16.91 15.76 -2.12
C PHE A 110 -15.78 16.03 -3.11
N ASP A 111 -15.70 17.25 -3.64
CA ASP A 111 -14.58 17.66 -4.49
C ASP A 111 -13.69 18.68 -3.76
N PRO A 112 -12.49 18.28 -3.28
CA PRO A 112 -11.61 19.18 -2.53
C PRO A 112 -11.05 20.35 -3.36
N GLN A 113 -11.24 20.36 -4.69
CA GLN A 113 -10.82 21.47 -5.54
C GLN A 113 -11.91 22.53 -5.74
N LEU A 114 -13.17 22.14 -5.59
CA LEU A 114 -14.33 22.99 -5.89
C LEU A 114 -15.16 23.33 -4.65
N GLU A 115 -15.07 22.50 -3.62
CA GLU A 115 -15.91 22.57 -2.43
C GLU A 115 -15.09 22.81 -1.17
N SER A 116 -15.75 23.32 -0.14
CA SER A 116 -15.19 23.47 1.21
C SER A 116 -16.01 22.61 2.17
N LEU A 117 -15.34 21.94 3.10
CA LEU A 117 -16.04 21.17 4.12
C LEU A 117 -16.83 22.12 5.02
N SER A 118 -18.08 21.76 5.33
CA SER A 118 -18.92 22.54 6.24
C SER A 118 -20.00 21.73 6.94
N GLY A 119 -20.40 22.22 8.12
CA GLY A 119 -21.45 21.64 8.95
C GLY A 119 -20.97 20.44 9.78
N ASN A 120 -21.92 19.66 10.31
CA ASN A 120 -21.61 18.54 11.20
C ASN A 120 -21.21 17.30 10.41
N LEU A 121 -19.90 17.06 10.32
CA LEU A 121 -19.31 15.94 9.59
C LEU A 121 -18.86 14.85 10.55
N ARG A 122 -19.12 13.60 10.18
CA ARG A 122 -18.66 12.43 10.91
C ARG A 122 -17.24 12.05 10.48
N CYS A 123 -17.04 11.85 9.19
CA CYS A 123 -15.73 11.53 8.65
C CYS A 123 -15.62 11.91 7.18
N LEU A 124 -14.37 12.11 6.77
CA LEU A 124 -13.95 12.26 5.39
C LEU A 124 -13.15 11.03 4.98
N LEU A 125 -13.48 10.47 3.82
CA LEU A 125 -12.77 9.37 3.22
C LEU A 125 -11.94 9.91 2.06
N VAL A 126 -10.63 9.70 2.15
CA VAL A 126 -9.63 10.22 1.22
C VAL A 126 -8.95 9.06 0.48
N PRO A 127 -9.09 8.94 -0.85
CA PRO A 127 -8.53 7.83 -1.59
C PRO A 127 -7.00 7.99 -1.68
N LEU A 128 -6.27 6.97 -1.22
CA LEU A 128 -4.80 6.93 -1.29
C LEU A 128 -4.39 6.34 -2.62
N THR A 129 -4.12 7.20 -3.59
CA THR A 129 -3.89 6.81 -4.97
C THR A 129 -2.42 6.86 -5.35
N LEU A 130 -1.97 5.86 -6.11
CA LEU A 130 -0.69 5.88 -6.81
C LEU A 130 -0.91 5.39 -8.24
N ARG A 131 -0.40 6.12 -9.23
CA ARG A 131 -0.51 5.77 -10.67
C ARG A 131 -1.95 5.42 -11.09
N GLN A 132 -2.93 6.21 -10.65
CA GLN A 132 -4.36 6.02 -10.92
C GLN A 132 -5.00 4.79 -10.26
N SER A 133 -4.29 4.05 -9.42
CA SER A 133 -4.84 2.94 -8.64
C SER A 133 -5.03 3.35 -7.17
N VAL A 134 -6.15 2.98 -6.57
CA VAL A 134 -6.39 3.17 -5.13
C VAL A 134 -5.68 2.05 -4.38
N MET A 135 -4.72 2.41 -3.54
CA MET A 135 -3.98 1.45 -2.70
C MET A 135 -4.71 1.19 -1.39
N ALA A 136 -5.30 2.24 -0.83
CA ALA A 136 -6.02 2.24 0.43
C ALA A 136 -6.92 3.47 0.50
N VAL A 137 -7.67 3.61 1.59
CA VAL A 137 -8.43 4.82 1.91
C VAL A 137 -7.99 5.34 3.25
N MET A 138 -7.68 6.63 3.34
CA MET A 138 -7.51 7.31 4.61
C MET A 138 -8.87 7.76 5.13
N VAL A 139 -9.23 7.33 6.33
CA VAL A 139 -10.47 7.72 7.02
C VAL A 139 -10.11 8.76 8.08
N VAL A 140 -10.60 9.97 7.88
CA VAL A 140 -10.36 11.13 8.74
C VAL A 140 -11.57 11.33 9.64
N ASP A 141 -11.41 11.26 10.96
CA ASP A 141 -12.49 11.54 11.92
C ASP A 141 -12.69 13.05 12.06
N LEU A 142 -13.90 13.52 11.76
CA LEU A 142 -14.26 14.94 11.80
C LEU A 142 -15.21 15.29 12.94
N ARG A 143 -15.58 14.30 13.78
CA ARG A 143 -16.51 14.55 14.89
C ARG A 143 -15.90 15.53 15.89
N GLY A 144 -16.67 16.56 16.23
CA GLY A 144 -16.25 17.61 17.16
C GLY A 144 -15.15 18.52 16.62
N GLN A 145 -14.82 18.45 15.32
CA GLN A 145 -13.85 19.32 14.66
C GLN A 145 -14.56 20.49 13.96
N THR A 146 -13.80 21.53 13.63
CA THR A 146 -14.25 22.63 12.75
C THR A 146 -13.75 22.36 11.33
N PRO A 147 -14.54 21.68 10.49
CA PRO A 147 -14.04 21.13 9.23
C PRO A 147 -13.58 22.20 8.24
N GLU A 148 -14.07 23.44 8.35
CA GLU A 148 -13.64 24.59 7.54
C GLU A 148 -12.17 24.97 7.78
N SER A 149 -11.60 24.62 8.93
CA SER A 149 -10.20 24.90 9.28
C SER A 149 -9.22 23.83 8.83
N LEU A 150 -9.72 22.70 8.35
CA LEU A 150 -8.89 21.56 7.98
C LEU A 150 -8.12 21.83 6.69
N ASP A 151 -6.79 21.77 6.75
CA ASP A 151 -5.94 21.85 5.56
C ASP A 151 -5.97 20.54 4.77
N LEU A 152 -6.85 20.49 3.77
CA LEU A 152 -6.98 19.35 2.84
C LEU A 152 -5.72 19.13 2.00
N GLY A 153 -4.91 20.17 1.78
CA GLY A 153 -3.63 20.07 1.09
C GLY A 153 -2.66 19.20 1.87
N THR A 154 -2.52 19.45 3.17
CA THR A 154 -1.70 18.63 4.08
C THR A 154 -2.22 17.20 4.18
N ILE A 155 -3.54 17.00 4.34
CA ILE A 155 -4.15 15.65 4.37
C ILE A 155 -3.84 14.87 3.09
N ARG A 156 -4.06 15.50 1.92
CA ARG A 156 -3.78 14.89 0.62
C ARG A 156 -2.30 14.57 0.45
N PHE A 157 -1.43 15.48 0.88
CA PHE A 157 0.02 15.32 0.77
C PHE A 157 0.52 14.13 1.61
N ILE A 158 0.12 14.07 2.89
CA ILE A 158 0.49 12.94 3.76
C ILE A 158 -0.13 11.64 3.24
N GLY A 159 -1.38 11.68 2.78
CA GLY A 159 -2.03 10.54 2.12
C GLY A 159 -1.24 10.02 0.91
N ALA A 160 -0.69 10.91 0.09
CA ALA A 160 0.16 10.53 -1.05
C ALA A 160 1.47 9.88 -0.61
N GLN A 161 2.09 10.34 0.49
CA GLN A 161 3.28 9.69 1.06
C GLN A 161 2.95 8.26 1.54
N ILE A 162 1.84 8.10 2.26
CA ILE A 162 1.35 6.78 2.69
C ILE A 162 1.08 5.88 1.48
N ALA A 163 0.42 6.39 0.44
CA ALA A 163 0.16 5.63 -0.80
C ALA A 163 1.47 5.13 -1.44
N SER A 164 2.51 5.98 -1.46
CA SER A 164 3.84 5.62 -1.96
C SER A 164 4.51 4.54 -1.10
N ILE A 165 4.35 4.57 0.23
CA ILE A 165 4.89 3.55 1.13
C ILE A 165 4.16 2.22 0.95
N LEU A 166 2.83 2.24 0.92
CA LEU A 166 2.02 1.04 0.70
C LEU A 166 2.32 0.39 -0.66
N ALA A 167 2.53 1.20 -1.70
CA ALA A 167 2.80 0.66 -3.03
C ALA A 167 4.14 -0.08 -3.14
N THR A 168 5.15 0.27 -2.35
CA THR A 168 6.42 -0.50 -2.35
C THR A 168 6.32 -1.81 -1.57
N GLN A 169 5.26 -2.01 -0.77
CA GLN A 169 4.90 -3.35 -0.27
C GLN A 169 4.32 -4.22 -1.41
N VAL A 170 3.72 -3.59 -2.43
CA VAL A 170 3.05 -4.26 -3.57
C VAL A 170 3.97 -4.40 -4.79
N VAL A 171 5.00 -3.55 -4.95
CA VAL A 171 6.16 -3.88 -5.79
C VAL A 171 6.88 -5.02 -5.06
N PRO A 172 7.19 -6.16 -5.71
CA PRO A 172 7.89 -7.24 -5.03
C PRO A 172 9.13 -6.66 -4.39
N ASN A 173 9.12 -6.65 -3.06
CA ASN A 173 10.24 -6.29 -2.19
C ASN A 173 11.54 -6.63 -2.91
N PHE A 174 12.39 -5.66 -3.28
CA PHE A 174 13.58 -5.95 -4.09
C PHE A 174 14.52 -6.96 -3.41
N LYS A 175 14.31 -7.28 -2.12
CA LYS A 175 14.92 -8.44 -1.44
C LYS A 175 14.53 -9.79 -2.04
N THR A 176 13.40 -9.92 -2.74
CA THR A 176 12.95 -11.16 -3.41
C THR A 176 13.29 -11.21 -4.91
N LEU A 177 13.72 -10.10 -5.53
CA LEU A 177 14.28 -10.16 -6.89
C LEU A 177 15.64 -10.86 -6.92
N TYR A 178 16.38 -10.87 -5.81
CA TYR A 178 17.61 -11.65 -5.64
C TYR A 178 17.43 -13.01 -4.97
N ALA A 179 16.20 -13.38 -4.62
CA ALA A 179 15.94 -14.66 -3.99
C ALA A 179 14.51 -15.13 -4.28
N ARG A 180 14.29 -15.64 -5.49
CA ARG A 180 13.66 -16.97 -5.50
C ARG A 180 14.75 -17.89 -4.97
N PRO A 181 14.62 -18.50 -3.78
CA PRO A 181 15.58 -19.50 -3.36
C PRO A 181 15.61 -20.52 -4.50
N TYR A 182 16.76 -20.67 -5.17
CA TYR A 182 16.95 -21.81 -6.05
C TYR A 182 16.77 -23.02 -5.14
N GLN A 183 15.59 -23.63 -5.18
CA GLN A 183 15.35 -24.86 -4.46
C GLN A 183 16.39 -25.84 -5.00
N ARG A 184 17.34 -26.21 -4.14
CA ARG A 184 18.43 -27.11 -4.51
C ARG A 184 17.78 -28.41 -4.95
N VAL A 185 18.07 -28.80 -6.19
CA VAL A 185 17.66 -30.09 -6.74
C VAL A 185 18.42 -31.15 -5.96
N GLN A 186 17.69 -32.05 -5.30
CA GLN A 186 18.30 -33.18 -4.61
C GLN A 186 18.57 -34.31 -5.61
N GLU A 187 19.65 -35.07 -5.41
CA GLU A 187 20.10 -36.13 -6.34
C GLU A 187 19.07 -37.26 -6.48
N ASN A 188 18.32 -37.52 -5.42
CA ASN A 188 17.25 -38.52 -5.33
C ASN A 188 15.91 -38.09 -5.95
N GLU A 189 15.75 -36.85 -6.43
CA GLU A 189 14.52 -36.41 -7.11
C GLU A 189 14.35 -37.01 -8.51
N LEU A 190 15.41 -37.60 -9.07
CA LEU A 190 15.43 -38.12 -10.45
C LEU A 190 14.42 -39.26 -10.64
N ASP A 191 14.37 -40.19 -9.69
CA ASP A 191 13.47 -41.35 -9.72
C ASP A 191 12.00 -40.92 -9.59
N ASP A 192 11.71 -39.97 -8.71
CA ASP A 192 10.37 -39.40 -8.55
C ASP A 192 9.90 -38.67 -9.82
N ILE A 193 10.82 -37.97 -10.50
CA ILE A 193 10.54 -37.31 -11.77
C ILE A 193 10.23 -38.34 -12.87
N PHE A 194 11.01 -39.42 -12.98
CA PHE A 194 10.74 -40.48 -13.97
C PHE A 194 9.44 -41.22 -13.67
N ALA A 195 9.19 -41.59 -12.41
CA ALA A 195 7.96 -42.23 -12.00
C ALA A 195 6.72 -41.37 -12.29
N ALA A 196 6.81 -40.04 -12.12
CA ALA A 196 5.75 -39.13 -12.48
C ALA A 196 5.55 -39.00 -14.01
N ILE A 197 6.63 -39.03 -14.79
CA ILE A 197 6.56 -39.02 -16.26
C ILE A 197 5.89 -40.29 -16.78
N ASP A 198 6.26 -41.45 -16.25
CA ASP A 198 5.68 -42.75 -16.62
C ASP A 198 4.21 -42.85 -16.24
N LYS A 199 3.83 -42.42 -15.02
CA LYS A 199 2.42 -42.32 -14.60
C LYS A 199 1.59 -41.40 -15.49
N CYS A 200 2.23 -40.41 -16.11
CA CYS A 200 1.61 -39.49 -17.06
C CYS A 200 1.79 -39.92 -18.53
N ASN A 201 2.16 -41.17 -18.82
CA ASN A 201 2.41 -41.71 -20.16
C ASN A 201 3.37 -40.84 -21.00
N GLY A 202 4.43 -40.33 -20.39
CA GLY A 202 5.43 -39.48 -21.06
C GLY A 202 5.06 -37.99 -21.14
N ASN A 203 3.88 -37.58 -20.66
CA ASN A 203 3.46 -36.18 -20.72
C ASN A 203 4.16 -35.32 -19.67
N LYS A 204 5.31 -34.75 -20.03
CA LYS A 204 6.16 -33.89 -19.17
C LYS A 204 5.41 -32.67 -18.61
N THR A 205 4.46 -32.10 -19.34
CA THR A 205 3.68 -30.95 -18.86
C THR A 205 2.69 -31.39 -17.77
N MET A 206 2.09 -32.58 -17.91
CA MET A 206 1.22 -33.15 -16.88
C MET A 206 2.03 -33.61 -15.66
N ALA A 207 3.18 -34.27 -15.87
CA ALA A 207 4.08 -34.69 -14.80
C ALA A 207 4.58 -33.50 -13.98
N ALA A 208 4.94 -32.38 -14.64
CA ALA A 208 5.29 -31.14 -13.94
C ALA A 208 4.16 -30.66 -13.02
N LYS A 209 2.90 -30.70 -13.49
CA LYS A 209 1.74 -30.33 -12.67
C LYS A 209 1.54 -31.27 -11.48
N VAL A 210 1.69 -32.58 -11.69
CA VAL A 210 1.57 -33.60 -10.62
C VAL A 210 2.63 -33.39 -9.54
N LEU A 211 3.83 -32.96 -9.91
CA LEU A 211 4.94 -32.67 -9.00
C LEU A 211 4.90 -31.25 -8.40
N GLY A 212 3.87 -30.44 -8.70
CA GLY A 212 3.80 -29.05 -8.25
C GLY A 212 4.88 -28.13 -8.86
N LEU A 213 5.45 -28.52 -10.00
CA LEU A 213 6.50 -27.79 -10.70
C LEU A 213 5.96 -27.06 -11.93
N THR A 214 6.66 -26.00 -12.34
CA THR A 214 6.50 -25.45 -13.69
C THR A 214 7.16 -26.35 -14.73
N PRO A 215 6.68 -26.39 -15.99
CA PRO A 215 7.33 -27.16 -17.06
C PRO A 215 8.80 -26.79 -17.28
N ARG A 216 9.16 -25.53 -17.01
CA ARG A 216 10.54 -25.03 -17.06
C ARG A 216 11.40 -25.64 -15.96
N GLN A 217 10.89 -25.72 -14.72
CA GLN A 217 11.61 -26.34 -13.60
C GLN A 217 11.85 -27.83 -13.83
N LEU A 218 10.85 -28.57 -14.34
CA LEU A 218 11.01 -29.99 -14.67
C LEU A 218 12.13 -30.21 -15.69
N ARG A 219 12.16 -29.40 -16.76
CA ARG A 219 13.21 -29.47 -17.80
C ARG A 219 14.59 -29.18 -17.25
N TYR A 220 14.71 -28.17 -16.40
CA TYR A 220 15.97 -27.82 -15.75
C TYR A 220 16.48 -28.94 -14.84
N ARG A 221 15.59 -29.54 -14.01
CA ARG A 221 15.95 -30.67 -13.14
C ARG A 221 16.43 -31.88 -13.93
N LEU A 222 15.75 -32.24 -15.03
CA LEU A 222 16.17 -33.31 -15.93
C LEU A 222 17.54 -33.06 -16.57
N SER A 223 17.81 -31.83 -17.03
CA SER A 223 19.13 -31.48 -17.60
C SER A 223 20.22 -31.61 -16.54
N LYS A 224 19.99 -31.00 -15.37
CA LYS A 224 20.99 -30.94 -14.31
C LYS A 224 21.30 -32.32 -13.71
N LEU A 225 20.28 -33.14 -13.44
CA LEU A 225 20.44 -34.47 -12.87
C LEU A 225 20.87 -35.51 -13.91
N GLY A 226 20.47 -35.34 -15.17
CA GLY A 226 20.89 -36.20 -16.27
C GLY A 226 22.38 -36.06 -16.60
N GLU A 227 22.93 -34.83 -16.53
CA GLU A 227 24.37 -34.59 -16.71
C GLU A 227 25.20 -35.28 -15.59
N THR A 228 24.79 -35.15 -14.33
CA THR A 228 25.49 -35.79 -13.19
C THR A 228 25.45 -37.32 -13.22
N ALA A 229 24.36 -37.93 -13.70
CA ALA A 229 24.25 -39.39 -13.83
C ALA A 229 25.14 -39.98 -14.94
N THR A 230 25.64 -39.15 -15.86
CA THR A 230 26.49 -39.59 -16.98
C THR A 230 27.98 -39.44 -16.67
N GLU A 231 28.35 -38.63 -15.67
CA GLU A 231 29.75 -38.45 -15.22
C GLU A 231 30.20 -39.50 -14.18
N GLU A 232 29.26 -40.21 -13.54
CA GLU A 232 29.54 -41.27 -12.55
C GLU A 232 29.45 -42.72 -13.12
N ALA A 233 29.27 -42.87 -14.44
CA ALA A 233 29.20 -44.16 -15.15
C ALA A 233 30.47 -44.41 -15.99
#